data_AF-A0A661Y4R3-F1
#
_entry.id   AF-A0A661Y4R3-F1
#
_cell.length_a   1.000
_cell.length_b   1.000
_cell.length_c   1.000
_cell.angle_alpha   90.00
_cell.angle_beta   90.00
_cell.angle_gamma   90.00
#
_symmetry.space_group_name_H-M   'P 1'
#
loop_
_entity.id
_entity.type
_entity.pdbx_description
1 polymer ?
#
loop_
_entity_poly.entity_id
_entity_poly.type
_entity_poly.pdbx_seq_one_letter_code
_entity_poly.pdbx_strand_id
1 'polypeptide(L)'
;MMGRYLHDILIAVESILANQTRSLLTALGIIFGVAAVITMLAIGKGAQQEILEQIKMVGVNNVMITPIVESAGGEDSGEEGEKQTRKFSPGLTLEDVEAIEEVLPTVNRASPEITL
;
A
#
# COMPACT_ATOMS: atom_id res chain seq x y z
N MET A 1 41.16 -37.24 4.07
CA MET A 1 40.03 -36.61 4.78
C MET A 1 38.70 -36.83 4.08
N MET A 2 38.58 -36.55 2.78
CA MET A 2 37.31 -36.63 2.04
C MET A 2 36.61 -38.01 2.08
N GLY A 3 37.37 -39.11 2.06
CA GLY A 3 36.81 -40.46 2.11
C GLY A 3 36.09 -40.83 3.41
N ARG A 4 36.37 -40.12 4.52
CA ARG A 4 35.69 -40.36 5.82
C ARG A 4 34.27 -39.79 5.79
N TYR A 5 34.11 -38.54 5.31
CA TYR A 5 32.79 -37.93 5.15
C TYR A 5 31.88 -38.70 4.19
N LEU A 6 32.43 -39.27 3.11
CA LEU A 6 31.68 -40.12 2.20
C LEU A 6 31.17 -41.39 2.90
N HIS A 7 32.00 -42.02 3.73
CA HIS A 7 31.60 -43.19 4.51
C HIS A 7 30.52 -42.84 5.55
N ASP A 8 30.65 -41.69 6.23
CA ASP A 8 29.67 -41.22 7.21
C ASP A 8 28.31 -40.93 6.56
N ILE A 9 28.28 -40.31 5.36
CA ILE A 9 27.04 -40.07 4.60
C ILE A 9 26.40 -41.39 4.17
N LEU A 10 27.20 -42.37 3.75
CA LEU A 10 26.70 -43.68 3.33
C LEU A 10 26.02 -44.40 4.49
N ILE A 11 26.65 -44.41 5.67
CA ILE A 11 26.06 -44.96 6.90
C ILE A 11 24.78 -44.20 7.30
N ALA A 12 24.77 -42.87 7.19
CA ALA A 12 23.59 -42.07 7.52
C ALA A 12 22.39 -42.39 6.60
N VAL A 13 22.62 -42.54 5.30
CA VAL A 13 21.58 -42.92 4.33
C VAL A 13 21.05 -44.32 4.64
N GLU A 14 21.93 -45.29 4.91
CA GLU A 14 21.53 -46.65 5.29
C GLU A 14 20.68 -46.66 6.57
N SER A 15 21.05 -45.85 7.57
CA SER A 15 20.27 -45.69 8.80
C SER A 15 18.88 -45.06 8.58
N ILE A 16 18.74 -44.13 7.63
CA ILE A 16 17.45 -43.53 7.26
C ILE A 16 16.55 -44.58 6.60
N LEU A 17 17.12 -45.38 5.69
CA LEU A 17 16.45 -46.49 4.99
C LEU A 17 16.04 -47.62 5.94
N ALA A 18 16.78 -47.85 7.03
CA ALA A 18 16.44 -48.85 8.04
C ALA A 18 15.23 -48.43 8.90
N ASN A 19 15.05 -47.12 9.16
CA ASN A 19 13.96 -46.57 9.97
C ASN A 19 12.97 -45.76 9.13
N GLN A 20 12.38 -46.39 8.12
CA GLN A 20 11.56 -45.71 7.11
C GLN A 20 10.38 -44.93 7.70
N THR A 21 9.64 -45.51 8.64
CA THR A 21 8.45 -44.87 9.22
C THR A 21 8.80 -43.61 10.02
N ARG A 22 9.79 -43.71 10.90
CA ARG A 22 10.26 -42.57 11.70
C ARG A 22 10.83 -41.47 10.82
N SER A 23 11.73 -41.83 9.90
CA SER A 23 12.38 -40.86 8.99
C SER A 23 11.35 -40.16 8.11
N LEU A 24 10.38 -40.90 7.55
CA LEU A 24 9.31 -40.34 6.72
C LEU A 24 8.45 -39.33 7.50
N LEU A 25 8.00 -39.68 8.71
CA LEU A 25 7.17 -38.79 9.53
C LEU A 25 7.94 -37.51 9.92
N THR A 26 9.23 -37.62 10.24
CA THR A 26 10.05 -36.44 10.55
C THR A 26 10.24 -35.52 9.34
N ALA A 27 10.50 -36.11 8.16
CA ALA A 27 10.65 -35.35 6.93
C ALA A 27 9.33 -34.66 6.53
N LEU A 28 8.20 -35.37 6.61
CA LEU A 28 6.88 -34.81 6.35
C LEU A 28 6.57 -33.63 7.27
N GLY A 29 6.88 -33.73 8.56
CA GLY A 29 6.70 -32.62 9.50
C GLY A 29 7.46 -31.37 9.10
N ILE A 30 8.73 -31.53 8.68
CA ILE A 30 9.56 -30.41 8.21
C ILE A 30 9.00 -29.83 6.91
N ILE A 31 8.60 -30.68 5.95
CA ILE A 31 8.04 -30.25 4.66
C ILE A 31 6.78 -29.41 4.86
N PHE A 32 5.81 -29.91 5.63
CA PHE A 32 4.57 -29.18 5.90
C PHE A 32 4.81 -27.93 6.75
N GLY A 33 5.71 -28.00 7.74
CA GLY A 33 6.05 -26.86 8.58
C GLY A 33 6.64 -25.71 7.78
N VAL A 34 7.65 -25.98 6.96
CA VAL A 34 8.29 -24.95 6.13
C VAL A 34 7.35 -24.47 5.01
N ALA A 35 6.59 -25.38 4.39
CA ALA A 35 5.63 -25.02 3.34
C ALA A 35 4.54 -24.06 3.84
N ALA A 36 3.98 -24.30 5.03
CA ALA A 36 2.96 -23.44 5.61
C ALA A 36 3.50 -22.02 5.86
N VAL A 37 4.71 -21.90 6.41
CA VAL A 37 5.35 -20.60 6.68
C VAL A 37 5.63 -19.84 5.37
N ILE A 38 6.19 -20.51 4.36
CA ILE A 38 6.46 -19.89 3.05
C ILE A 38 5.15 -19.43 2.40
N THR A 39 4.12 -20.28 2.42
CA THR A 39 2.82 -19.98 1.81
C THR A 39 2.18 -18.76 2.46
N MET A 40 2.11 -18.73 3.79
CA MET A 40 1.55 -17.60 4.53
C MET A 40 2.30 -16.29 4.23
N LEU A 41 3.63 -16.35 4.17
CA LEU A 41 4.45 -15.17 3.85
C LEU A 41 4.20 -14.68 2.42
N ALA A 42 4.11 -15.60 1.45
CA ALA A 42 3.82 -15.27 0.06
C ALA A 42 2.43 -14.62 -0.08
N ILE A 43 1.41 -15.20 0.56
CA ILE A 43 0.05 -14.64 0.57
C ILE A 43 0.05 -13.24 1.20
N GLY A 44 0.66 -13.09 2.38
CA GLY A 44 0.70 -11.80 3.09
C GLY A 44 1.35 -10.70 2.27
N LYS A 45 2.51 -10.98 1.65
CA LYS A 45 3.20 -10.01 0.80
C LYS A 45 2.40 -9.69 -0.48
N GLY A 46 1.81 -10.71 -1.11
CA GLY A 46 0.98 -10.52 -2.30
C GLY A 46 -0.24 -9.64 -2.02
N ALA A 47 -0.98 -9.95 -0.95
CA ALA A 47 -2.13 -9.17 -0.53
C ALA A 47 -1.76 -7.72 -0.18
N GLN A 48 -0.65 -7.51 0.53
CA GLN A 48 -0.16 -6.16 0.82
C GLN A 48 0.14 -5.38 -0.47
N GLN A 49 0.79 -6.01 -1.44
CA GLN A 49 1.12 -5.36 -2.71
C GLN A 49 -0.14 -5.00 -3.50
N GLU A 50 -1.11 -5.92 -3.56
CA GLU A 50 -2.39 -5.71 -4.24
C GLU A 50 -3.17 -4.55 -3.61
N ILE A 51 -3.25 -4.48 -2.28
CA ILE A 51 -3.91 -3.38 -1.56
C ILE A 51 -3.20 -2.05 -1.86
N LEU A 52 -1.86 -2.02 -1.86
CA LEU A 52 -1.11 -0.81 -2.18
C LEU A 52 -1.36 -0.36 -3.63
N GLU A 53 -1.52 -1.29 -4.56
CA GLU A 53 -1.84 -0.99 -5.96
C GLU A 53 -3.26 -0.45 -6.12
N GLN A 54 -4.23 -1.04 -5.42
CA GLN A 54 -5.60 -0.53 -5.37
C GLN A 54 -5.66 0.89 -4.79
N ILE A 55 -4.95 1.15 -3.69
CA ILE A 55 -4.87 2.48 -3.07
C ILE A 55 -4.22 3.49 -4.02
N LYS A 56 -3.16 3.08 -4.74
CA LYS A 56 -2.53 3.93 -5.76
C LYS A 56 -3.50 4.32 -6.89
N MET A 57 -4.37 3.40 -7.31
CA MET A 57 -5.37 3.67 -8.34
C MET A 57 -6.45 4.67 -7.90
N VAL A 58 -6.82 4.67 -6.62
CA VAL A 58 -7.77 5.65 -6.06
C VAL A 58 -7.17 7.07 -6.01
N GLY A 59 -5.85 7.20 -6.15
CA GLY A 59 -5.17 8.49 -6.23
C GLY A 59 -4.78 9.02 -4.85
N VAL A 60 -3.62 8.58 -4.37
CA VAL A 60 -3.03 9.05 -3.10
C VAL A 60 -2.52 10.49 -3.18
N ASN A 61 -2.43 11.05 -4.40
CA ASN A 61 -1.90 12.37 -4.69
C ASN A 61 -2.97 13.35 -5.18
N ASN A 62 -4.22 13.20 -4.76
CA ASN A 62 -5.29 14.15 -5.10
C ASN A 62 -5.36 15.28 -4.07
N VAL A 63 -5.42 16.53 -4.52
CA VAL A 63 -5.63 17.71 -3.67
C VAL A 63 -6.93 18.37 -4.12
N MET A 64 -7.94 18.35 -3.24
CA MET A 64 -9.23 18.99 -3.49
C MET A 64 -9.17 20.45 -3.02
N ILE A 65 -9.44 21.40 -3.91
CA ILE A 65 -9.52 22.83 -3.58
C ILE A 65 -10.98 23.25 -3.73
N THR A 66 -11.62 23.65 -2.63
CA THR A 66 -13.02 24.10 -2.60
C THR A 66 -13.10 25.58 -2.24
N PRO A 67 -13.87 26.40 -2.97
CA PRO A 67 -14.05 27.81 -2.64
C PRO A 67 -14.96 27.93 -1.41
N ILE A 68 -14.58 28.75 -0.44
CA ILE A 68 -15.47 29.17 0.62
C ILE A 68 -16.32 30.33 0.07
N VAL A 69 -17.49 30.01 -0.46
CA VAL A 69 -18.47 31.03 -0.84
C VAL A 69 -19.28 31.34 0.41
N GLU A 70 -18.95 32.43 1.11
CA GLU A 70 -19.83 33.00 2.13
C GLU A 70 -21.12 33.44 1.43
N SER A 71 -22.07 32.52 1.32
CA SER A 71 -23.42 32.83 0.85
C SER A 71 -24.01 33.84 1.84
N ALA A 72 -24.51 34.97 1.33
CA ALA A 72 -25.10 36.04 2.13
C ALA A 72 -26.46 35.67 2.80
N GLY A 73 -26.65 34.39 3.14
CA GLY A 73 -27.79 33.83 3.86
C GLY A 73 -27.28 32.66 4.71
N GLY A 74 -27.37 32.82 6.04
CA GLY A 74 -26.55 32.09 7.01
C GLY A 74 -26.75 30.58 7.08
N GLU A 75 -25.70 29.90 7.54
CA GLU A 75 -25.69 29.08 8.75
C GLU A 75 -24.22 28.85 9.13
N ASP A 76 -23.81 29.58 10.17
CA ASP A 76 -22.48 29.53 10.80
C ASP A 76 -22.35 28.17 11.51
N SER A 77 -21.64 27.24 10.86
CA SER A 77 -21.26 25.97 11.46
C SER A 77 -19.75 25.83 11.48
N GLY A 78 -19.15 26.62 12.39
CA GLY A 78 -17.94 26.24 13.11
C GLY A 78 -16.62 26.49 12.39
N GLU A 79 -15.94 27.57 12.78
CA GLU A 79 -14.63 27.51 13.44
C GLU A 79 -14.17 28.94 13.80
N GLU A 80 -13.87 29.16 15.08
CA GLU A 80 -13.39 30.42 15.62
C GLU A 80 -11.97 30.73 15.11
N GLY A 81 -11.88 31.43 13.98
CA GLY A 81 -10.66 32.00 13.43
C GLY A 81 -10.86 33.46 13.05
N GLU A 82 -10.00 34.34 13.57
CA GLU A 82 -10.02 35.81 13.51
C GLU A 82 -10.71 36.41 12.27
N LYS A 83 -11.70 37.27 12.53
CA LYS A 83 -12.39 38.13 11.56
C LYS A 83 -11.41 39.14 10.95
N GLN A 84 -10.59 38.71 10.01
CA GLN A 84 -10.08 39.62 9.00
C GLN A 84 -11.16 39.78 7.95
N THR A 85 -11.54 41.03 7.68
CA THR A 85 -12.46 41.43 6.61
C THR A 85 -12.02 40.79 5.29
N ARG A 86 -12.58 39.63 4.96
CA ARG A 86 -12.26 38.91 3.74
C ARG A 86 -12.85 39.69 2.58
N LYS A 87 -11.96 40.32 1.83
CA LYS A 87 -12.21 40.93 0.52
C LYS A 87 -13.00 39.90 -0.30
N PHE A 88 -14.18 40.29 -0.79
CA PHE A 88 -15.03 39.49 -1.68
C PHE A 88 -14.15 38.74 -2.69
N SER A 89 -13.99 37.44 -2.52
CA SER A 89 -13.30 36.60 -3.50
C SER A 89 -14.34 36.12 -4.50
N PRO A 90 -14.13 36.26 -5.82
CA PRO A 90 -15.05 35.78 -6.85
C PRO A 90 -15.33 34.26 -6.82
N GLY A 91 -14.67 33.51 -5.94
CA GLY A 91 -14.67 32.04 -5.92
C GLY A 91 -13.47 31.50 -6.68
N LEU A 92 -13.51 30.20 -7.01
CA LEU A 92 -12.56 29.59 -7.94
C LEU A 92 -13.06 29.80 -9.37
N THR A 93 -12.17 30.23 -10.24
CA THR A 93 -12.43 30.47 -11.66
C THR A 93 -11.71 29.42 -12.51
N LEU A 94 -12.09 29.32 -13.79
CA LEU A 94 -11.37 28.46 -14.74
C LEU A 94 -9.93 28.94 -14.98
N GLU A 95 -9.66 30.24 -14.84
CA GLU A 95 -8.32 30.81 -14.98
C GLU A 95 -7.38 30.31 -13.87
N ASP A 96 -7.91 30.05 -12.67
CA ASP A 96 -7.13 29.49 -11.56
C ASP A 96 -6.61 28.09 -11.87
N VAL A 97 -7.35 27.29 -12.65
CA VAL A 97 -6.92 25.94 -13.08
C VAL A 97 -5.72 26.04 -14.01
N GLU A 98 -5.79 26.94 -14.99
CA GLU A 98 -4.71 27.13 -15.98
C GLU A 98 -3.45 27.69 -15.32
N ALA A 99 -3.61 28.64 -14.39
CA ALA A 99 -2.52 29.16 -13.58
C ALA A 99 -1.85 28.08 -12.70
N ILE A 100 -2.63 27.16 -12.12
CA ILE A 100 -2.10 26.05 -11.32
C ILE A 100 -1.28 25.09 -12.20
N GLU A 101 -1.74 24.76 -13.41
CA GLU A 101 -1.00 23.90 -14.32
C GLU A 101 0.29 24.55 -14.85
N GLU A 102 0.31 25.87 -15.05
CA GLU A 102 1.48 26.59 -15.55
C GLU A 102 2.53 26.83 -14.45
N VAL A 103 2.11 27.23 -13.25
CA VAL A 103 3.01 27.64 -12.16
C VAL A 103 3.59 26.45 -11.39
N LEU A 104 2.84 25.34 -11.28
CA LEU A 104 3.23 24.18 -10.46
C LEU A 104 3.62 22.98 -11.35
N PRO A 105 4.91 22.78 -11.67
CA PRO A 105 5.37 21.66 -12.49
C PRO A 105 5.21 20.28 -11.82
N THR A 106 4.84 20.24 -10.53
CA THR A 106 4.53 19.01 -9.79
C THR A 106 3.09 18.52 -10.00
N VAL A 107 2.20 19.38 -10.49
CA VAL A 107 0.81 19.02 -10.79
C VAL A 107 0.79 18.37 -12.17
N ASN A 108 0.47 17.07 -12.22
CA ASN A 108 0.38 16.35 -13.51
C ASN A 108 -0.92 16.67 -14.26
N ARG A 109 -1.99 16.99 -13.52
CA ARG A 109 -3.32 17.20 -14.09
C ARG A 109 -4.17 17.99 -13.10
N ALA A 110 -4.82 19.04 -13.56
CA ALA A 110 -5.90 19.69 -12.84
C ALA A 110 -7.24 19.38 -13.52
N SER A 111 -8.32 19.33 -12.75
CA SER A 111 -9.67 19.14 -13.29
C SER A 111 -10.62 20.08 -12.57
N PRO A 112 -11.27 21.03 -13.26
CA PRO A 112 -12.34 21.81 -12.67
C PRO A 112 -13.55 20.89 -12.42
N GLU A 113 -14.17 21.04 -11.25
CA GLU A 113 -15.46 20.42 -10.93
C GLU A 113 -16.48 21.52 -10.67
N ILE A 114 -17.66 21.40 -11.29
CA ILE A 114 -18.80 22.29 -11.05
C ILE A 114 -19.76 21.51 -10.15
N THR A 115 -19.75 21.82 -8.86
CA THR A 115 -20.76 21.31 -7.92
C THR A 115 -22.04 22.11 -8.10
N LEU A 116 -23.12 21.43 -8.48
CA LEU A 116 -24.48 22.00 -8.62
C LEU A 116 -25.17 22.20 -7.27
#